data_AF-A0A7V9W350-F1
#
_entry.id   AF-A0A7V9W350-F1
#
_cell.length_a   1.000
_cell.length_b   1.000
_cell.length_c   1.000
_cell.angle_alpha   90.00
_cell.angle_beta   90.00
_cell.angle_gamma   90.00
#
_symmetry.space_group_name_H-M   'P 1'
#
loop_
_entity.id
_entity.type
_entity.pdbx_description
1 polymer ?
#
loop_
_entity_poly.entity_id
_entity_poly.type
_entity_poly.pdbx_seq_one_letter_code
_entity_poly.pdbx_strand_id
1 'polypeptide(L)'
;MELTVPVIQIAVVGIITFGAAIILKPLAMVVRDYLLWVTIAQYIKRSNFKTKAYHLAVARAEWAEHKAQGPLFAQLGQNQHFKIGDKVITFEQYNKEEAKRNRLRSEINELNRSVGVVESIISSLLRHFDQKDSSPALEIIKYYERREFRRRGLEYDEK
;
A
#
# COMPACT_ATOMS: atom_id res chain seq x y z
N MET A 1 7.95 45.23 53.23
CA MET A 1 7.79 45.24 51.76
C MET A 1 8.61 44.10 51.17
N GLU A 2 8.34 42.85 51.58
CA GLU A 2 9.21 41.70 51.25
C GLU A 2 8.46 40.54 50.57
N LEU A 3 7.13 40.54 50.61
CA LEU A 3 6.29 39.48 50.01
C LEU A 3 5.95 39.71 48.53
N THR A 4 6.17 40.92 47.98
CA THR A 4 5.81 41.25 46.59
C THR A 4 6.81 40.72 45.57
N VAL A 5 8.10 40.70 45.90
CA VAL A 5 9.18 40.20 45.03
C VAL A 5 9.06 38.70 44.72
N PRO A 6 8.82 37.79 45.69
CA PRO A 6 8.68 36.36 45.39
C PRO A 6 7.42 36.05 44.56
N VAL A 7 6.32 36.77 44.76
CA VAL A 7 5.08 36.58 43.98
C VAL A 7 5.27 36.98 42.52
N ILE A 8 5.99 38.08 42.26
CA ILE A 8 6.32 38.52 40.90
C ILE A 8 7.25 37.51 40.22
N GLN A 9 8.24 36.97 40.93
CA GLN A 9 9.13 35.93 40.39
C GLN A 9 8.38 34.65 40.04
N ILE A 10 7.46 34.19 40.90
CA ILE A 10 6.62 33.01 40.63
C ILE A 10 5.69 33.26 39.43
N ALA A 11 5.11 34.46 39.31
CA ALA A 11 4.26 34.82 38.18
C ALA A 11 5.05 34.89 36.86
N VAL A 12 6.27 35.45 36.87
CA VAL A 12 7.15 35.52 35.70
C VAL A 12 7.64 34.14 35.29
N VAL A 13 8.03 33.28 36.23
CA VAL A 13 8.37 31.88 35.96
C VAL A 13 7.14 31.14 35.42
N GLY A 14 5.95 31.37 35.98
CA GLY A 14 4.69 30.82 35.48
C GLY A 14 4.40 31.20 34.02
N ILE A 15 4.55 32.48 33.66
CA ILE A 15 4.33 32.99 32.30
C ILE A 15 5.41 32.48 31.34
N ILE A 16 6.68 32.41 31.75
CA ILE A 16 7.76 31.86 30.92
C ILE A 16 7.55 30.37 30.70
N THR A 17 7.13 29.63 31.73
CA THR A 17 6.91 28.18 31.64
C THR A 17 5.66 27.87 30.81
N PHE A 18 4.57 28.64 30.98
CA PHE A 18 3.37 28.52 30.15
C PHE A 18 3.61 29.00 28.71
N GLY A 19 4.28 30.13 28.51
CA GLY A 19 4.62 30.66 27.19
C GLY A 19 5.56 29.74 26.43
N ALA A 20 6.57 29.19 27.11
CA ALA A 20 7.43 28.15 26.55
C ALA A 20 6.63 26.89 26.24
N ALA A 21 5.70 26.45 27.09
CA ALA A 21 4.84 25.30 26.79
C ALA A 21 3.90 25.55 25.59
N ILE A 22 3.40 26.77 25.43
CA ILE A 22 2.54 27.19 24.30
C ILE A 22 3.31 27.21 22.98
N ILE A 23 4.61 27.49 22.99
CA ILE A 23 5.44 27.55 21.77
C ILE A 23 6.17 26.22 21.51
N LEU A 24 6.75 25.60 22.53
CA LEU A 24 7.53 24.37 22.41
C LEU A 24 6.67 23.15 22.07
N LYS A 25 5.44 23.05 22.61
CA LYS A 25 4.55 21.92 22.28
C LYS A 25 4.14 21.88 20.80
N PRO A 26 3.62 22.97 20.20
CA PRO A 26 3.31 22.94 18.77
C PRO A 26 4.56 22.79 17.91
N LEU A 27 5.70 23.39 18.31
CA LEU A 27 6.95 23.18 17.59
C LEU A 27 7.40 21.72 17.63
N ALA A 28 7.32 21.07 18.80
CA ALA A 28 7.63 19.65 18.96
C ALA A 28 6.67 18.76 18.16
N MET A 29 5.38 19.11 18.08
CA MET A 29 4.41 18.42 17.23
C MET A 29 4.78 18.54 15.74
N VAL A 30 5.12 19.74 15.26
CA VAL A 30 5.54 19.95 13.86
C VAL A 30 6.81 19.18 13.54
N VAL A 31 7.81 19.20 14.43
CA VAL A 31 9.06 18.45 14.24
C VAL A 31 8.81 16.95 14.24
N ARG A 32 7.99 16.43 15.15
CA ARG A 32 7.59 15.02 15.20
C ARG A 32 6.93 14.59 13.90
N ASP A 33 5.95 15.37 13.43
CA ASP A 33 5.19 15.04 12.22
C ASP A 33 6.10 15.10 10.98
N TYR A 34 6.99 16.10 10.91
CA TYR A 34 8.03 16.16 9.87
C TYR A 34 8.94 14.94 9.88
N LEU A 35 9.46 14.53 11.04
CA LEU A 35 10.31 13.36 11.18
C LEU A 35 9.57 12.06 10.81
N LEU A 36 8.30 11.96 11.15
CA LEU A 36 7.44 10.83 10.77
C LEU A 36 7.35 10.71 9.25
N TRP A 37 6.99 11.81 8.55
CA TRP A 37 6.86 11.81 7.10
C TRP A 37 8.18 11.54 6.38
N VAL A 38 9.29 12.11 6.86
CA VAL A 38 10.64 11.82 6.36
C VAL A 38 10.96 10.33 6.52
N THR A 39 10.66 9.75 7.69
CA THR A 39 10.89 8.34 7.98
C THR A 39 10.08 7.43 7.04
N ILE A 40 8.79 7.73 6.85
CA ILE A 40 7.91 7.00 5.93
C ILE A 40 8.44 7.09 4.49
N ALA A 41 8.79 8.28 4.02
CA ALA A 41 9.32 8.49 2.68
C ALA A 41 10.63 7.72 2.46
N GLN A 42 11.52 7.74 3.45
CA GLN A 42 12.78 7.00 3.41
C GLN A 42 12.55 5.48 3.42
N TYR A 43 11.59 4.99 4.21
CA TYR A 43 11.24 3.58 4.27
C TYR A 43 10.64 3.08 2.95
N ILE A 44 9.73 3.85 2.33
CA ILE A 44 9.19 3.59 0.98
C ILE A 44 10.33 3.50 -0.05
N LYS A 45 11.29 4.42 0.02
CA LYS A 45 12.44 4.43 -0.90
C LYS A 45 13.34 3.21 -0.69
N ARG A 46 13.72 2.90 0.56
CA ARG A 46 14.63 1.80 0.90
C ARG A 46 14.06 0.41 0.60
N SER A 47 12.75 0.24 0.74
CA SER A 47 12.08 -1.05 0.52
C SER A 47 11.81 -1.38 -0.96
N ASN A 48 12.20 -0.50 -1.89
CA ASN A 48 11.85 -0.54 -3.31
C ASN A 48 10.32 -0.66 -3.53
N PHE A 49 9.54 -0.04 -2.64
CA PHE A 49 8.10 -0.22 -2.60
C PHE A 49 7.41 0.18 -3.90
N LYS A 50 7.79 1.32 -4.50
CA LYS A 50 7.21 1.78 -5.77
C LYS A 50 7.38 0.77 -6.90
N THR A 51 8.56 0.16 -7.00
CA THR A 51 8.85 -0.88 -8.00
C THR A 51 7.99 -2.11 -7.76
N LYS A 52 7.89 -2.57 -6.49
CA LYS A 52 7.04 -3.71 -6.13
C LYS A 52 5.55 -3.45 -6.39
N ALA A 53 5.06 -2.25 -6.06
CA ALA A 53 3.69 -1.82 -6.31
C ALA A 53 3.40 -1.76 -7.81
N TYR A 54 4.33 -1.27 -8.63
CA TYR A 54 4.22 -1.30 -10.09
C TYR A 54 4.14 -2.74 -10.62
N HIS A 55 5.05 -3.63 -10.22
CA HIS A 55 5.00 -5.04 -10.64
C HIS A 55 3.71 -5.73 -10.20
N LEU A 56 3.22 -5.41 -8.99
CA LEU A 56 1.94 -5.94 -8.51
C LEU A 56 0.79 -5.50 -9.41
N ALA A 57 0.73 -4.21 -9.76
CA ALA A 57 -0.30 -3.67 -10.65
C ALA A 57 -0.25 -4.33 -12.04
N VAL A 58 0.94 -4.51 -12.61
CA VAL A 58 1.15 -5.19 -13.89
C VAL A 58 0.67 -6.64 -13.83
N ALA A 59 1.07 -7.39 -12.80
CA ALA A 59 0.69 -8.79 -12.63
C ALA A 59 -0.82 -8.96 -12.42
N ARG A 60 -1.45 -8.09 -11.61
CA ARG A 60 -2.91 -8.07 -11.41
C ARG A 60 -3.66 -7.74 -12.70
N ALA A 61 -3.17 -6.79 -13.49
CA ALA A 61 -3.78 -6.45 -14.77
C ALA A 61 -3.64 -7.59 -15.80
N GLU A 62 -2.47 -8.24 -15.87
CA GLU A 62 -2.27 -9.43 -16.72
C GLU A 62 -3.16 -10.58 -16.27
N TRP A 63 -3.31 -10.81 -14.96
CA TRP A 63 -4.25 -11.79 -14.42
C TRP A 63 -5.70 -11.50 -14.81
N ALA A 64 -6.12 -10.22 -14.76
CA ALA A 64 -7.45 -9.81 -15.17
C ALA A 64 -7.71 -10.07 -16.66
N GLU A 65 -6.74 -9.81 -17.55
CA GLU A 65 -6.83 -10.18 -18.96
C GLU A 65 -6.99 -11.69 -19.16
N HIS A 66 -6.19 -12.50 -18.47
CA HIS A 66 -6.32 -13.95 -18.55
C HIS A 66 -7.64 -14.46 -17.98
N LYS A 67 -8.18 -13.81 -16.95
CA LYS A 67 -9.50 -14.13 -16.40
C LYS A 67 -10.62 -13.79 -17.38
N ALA A 68 -10.48 -12.70 -18.14
CA ALA A 68 -11.44 -12.28 -19.17
C ALA A 68 -11.55 -13.29 -20.34
N GLN A 69 -10.50 -14.05 -20.61
CA GLN A 69 -10.53 -15.15 -21.60
C GLN A 69 -11.45 -16.31 -21.18
N GLY A 70 -11.85 -16.37 -19.91
CA GLY A 70 -12.77 -17.37 -19.37
C GLY A 70 -12.10 -18.43 -18.50
N PRO A 71 -12.91 -19.26 -17.83
CA PRO A 71 -12.43 -20.39 -17.03
C PRO A 71 -11.68 -21.42 -17.88
N LEU A 72 -10.63 -22.01 -17.30
CA LEU A 72 -9.97 -23.19 -17.86
C LEU A 72 -10.71 -24.42 -17.35
N PHE A 73 -11.07 -25.32 -18.27
CA PHE A 73 -11.71 -26.59 -17.94
C PHE A 73 -10.93 -27.75 -18.54
N ALA A 74 -10.72 -28.78 -17.72
CA ALA A 74 -10.27 -30.09 -18.15
C ALA A 74 -11.36 -31.11 -17.83
N GLN A 75 -11.94 -31.75 -18.84
CA GLN A 75 -12.87 -32.86 -18.64
C GLN A 75 -12.10 -34.18 -18.84
N LEU A 76 -11.84 -34.88 -17.74
CA LEU A 76 -11.17 -36.18 -17.73
C LEU A 76 -12.23 -37.29 -17.91
N GLY A 77 -12.29 -37.87 -19.11
CA GLY A 77 -13.22 -38.95 -19.49
C GLY A 77 -12.73 -39.72 -20.74
N GLN A 78 -13.60 -40.53 -21.37
CA GLN A 78 -13.25 -41.32 -22.57
C GLN A 78 -12.77 -40.47 -23.76
N ASN A 79 -13.13 -39.17 -23.80
CA ASN A 79 -12.53 -38.17 -24.68
C ASN A 79 -12.06 -36.97 -23.84
N GLN A 80 -10.75 -36.75 -23.76
CA GLN A 80 -10.18 -35.60 -23.06
C GLN A 80 -10.45 -34.33 -23.87
N HIS A 81 -11.22 -33.41 -23.31
CA HIS A 81 -11.46 -32.10 -23.90
C HIS A 81 -10.96 -31.01 -22.96
N PHE A 82 -10.12 -30.13 -23.49
CA PHE A 82 -9.60 -28.95 -22.80
C PHE A 82 -10.28 -27.71 -23.37
N LYS A 83 -10.72 -26.79 -22.51
CA LYS A 83 -11.40 -25.55 -22.92
C LYS A 83 -10.87 -24.32 -22.20
N ILE A 84 -10.90 -23.19 -22.89
CA ILE A 84 -10.74 -21.84 -22.32
C ILE A 84 -12.00 -21.06 -22.68
N GLY A 85 -12.82 -20.77 -21.66
CA GLY A 85 -14.19 -20.32 -21.88
C GLY A 85 -14.94 -21.34 -22.74
N ASP A 86 -15.46 -20.90 -23.88
CA ASP A 86 -16.21 -21.75 -24.81
C ASP A 86 -15.33 -22.37 -25.92
N LYS A 87 -14.04 -22.02 -25.99
CA LYS A 87 -13.13 -22.50 -27.04
C LYS A 87 -12.46 -23.81 -26.62
N VAL A 88 -12.50 -24.81 -27.49
CA VAL A 88 -11.72 -26.05 -27.34
C VAL A 88 -10.27 -25.77 -27.71
N ILE A 89 -9.35 -26.21 -26.88
CA ILE A 89 -7.91 -26.02 -27.01
C ILE A 89 -7.18 -27.36 -26.91
N THR A 90 -5.92 -27.39 -27.34
CA THR A 90 -5.07 -28.59 -27.22
C THR A 90 -4.55 -28.76 -25.79
N PHE A 91 -4.10 -29.97 -25.44
CA PHE A 91 -3.46 -30.24 -24.14
C PHE A 91 -2.22 -29.37 -23.90
N GLU A 92 -1.40 -29.16 -24.93
CA GLU A 92 -0.22 -28.29 -24.81
C GLU A 92 -0.60 -26.83 -24.52
N GLN A 93 -1.66 -26.33 -25.14
CA GLN A 93 -2.18 -24.99 -24.87
C GLN A 93 -2.75 -24.90 -23.45
N TYR A 94 -3.45 -25.96 -23.00
CA TYR A 94 -4.00 -26.03 -21.65
C TYR A 94 -2.89 -25.95 -20.61
N ASN A 95 -1.86 -26.78 -20.73
CA ASN A 95 -0.74 -26.79 -19.80
C ASN A 95 0.02 -25.45 -19.79
N LYS A 96 0.20 -24.83 -20.97
CA LYS A 96 0.83 -23.50 -21.07
C LYS A 96 0.03 -22.43 -20.33
N GLU A 97 -1.28 -22.40 -20.53
CA GLU A 97 -2.17 -21.41 -19.89
C GLU A 97 -2.34 -21.67 -18.40
N GLU A 98 -2.45 -22.92 -17.97
CA GLU A 98 -2.49 -23.31 -16.57
C GLU A 98 -1.18 -22.96 -15.84
N ALA A 99 -0.03 -23.28 -16.44
CA ALA A 99 1.27 -22.90 -15.89
C ALA A 99 1.43 -21.38 -15.80
N LYS A 100 0.99 -20.64 -16.83
CA LYS A 100 1.02 -19.18 -16.83
C LYS A 100 0.14 -18.58 -15.73
N ARG A 101 -1.09 -19.07 -15.59
CA ARG A 101 -2.02 -18.64 -14.52
C ARG A 101 -1.47 -18.96 -13.13
N ASN A 102 -0.94 -20.15 -12.92
CA ASN A 102 -0.35 -20.54 -11.64
C ASN A 102 0.87 -19.67 -11.28
N ARG A 103 1.73 -19.37 -12.25
CA ARG A 103 2.86 -18.44 -12.08
C ARG A 103 2.38 -17.05 -11.68
N LEU A 104 1.44 -16.45 -12.43
CA LEU A 104 0.90 -15.13 -12.12
C LEU A 104 0.24 -15.08 -10.74
N ARG A 105 -0.51 -16.12 -10.36
CA ARG A 105 -1.13 -16.20 -9.03
C ARG A 105 -0.08 -16.27 -7.93
N SER A 106 0.99 -17.04 -8.11
CA SER A 106 2.11 -17.11 -7.17
C SER A 106 2.80 -15.74 -7.03
N GLU A 107 3.10 -15.10 -8.16
CA GLU A 107 3.73 -13.79 -8.22
C GLU A 107 2.87 -12.70 -7.54
N ILE A 108 1.57 -12.66 -7.82
CA ILE A 108 0.63 -11.75 -7.16
C ILE A 108 0.60 -11.99 -5.65
N ASN A 109 0.58 -13.25 -5.20
CA ASN A 109 0.55 -13.58 -3.77
C ASN A 109 1.83 -13.14 -3.06
N GLU A 110 2.99 -13.35 -3.67
CA GLU A 110 4.27 -12.92 -3.12
C GLU A 110 4.37 -11.40 -3.08
N LEU A 111 4.02 -10.72 -4.17
CA LEU A 111 4.03 -9.27 -4.25
C LEU A 111 3.03 -8.67 -3.26
N ASN A 112 1.81 -9.21 -3.15
CA ASN A 112 0.81 -8.79 -2.16
C ASN A 112 1.33 -8.89 -0.73
N ARG A 113 2.00 -9.99 -0.37
CA ARG A 113 2.61 -10.13 0.96
C ARG A 113 3.68 -9.06 1.16
N SER A 114 4.59 -8.90 0.19
CA SER A 114 5.69 -7.95 0.31
C SER A 114 5.24 -6.48 0.42
N VAL A 115 4.22 -6.11 -0.36
CA VAL A 115 3.62 -4.77 -0.38
C VAL A 115 2.76 -4.56 0.87
N GLY A 116 1.96 -5.56 1.26
CA GLY A 116 1.09 -5.53 2.43
C GLY A 116 1.85 -5.41 3.75
N VAL A 117 3.04 -6.01 3.87
CA VAL A 117 3.90 -5.80 5.05
C VAL A 117 4.32 -4.34 5.17
N VAL A 118 4.76 -3.72 4.08
CA VAL A 118 5.21 -2.31 4.08
C VAL A 118 4.03 -1.38 4.36
N GLU A 119 2.88 -1.62 3.74
CA GLU A 119 1.65 -0.86 3.96
C GLU A 119 1.18 -0.98 5.41
N SER A 120 1.15 -2.19 5.98
CA SER A 120 0.77 -2.43 7.38
C SER A 120 1.71 -1.72 8.37
N ILE A 121 3.02 -1.74 8.13
CA ILE A 121 3.99 -1.01 8.96
C ILE A 121 3.74 0.49 8.92
N ILE A 122 3.54 1.07 7.73
CA ILE A 122 3.27 2.51 7.57
C ILE A 122 1.93 2.88 8.21
N SER A 123 0.88 2.09 7.97
CA SER A 123 -0.45 2.31 8.54
C SER A 123 -0.44 2.17 10.07
N SER A 124 0.37 1.26 10.63
CA SER A 124 0.59 1.13 12.06
C SER A 124 1.31 2.35 12.65
N LEU A 125 2.36 2.85 11.97
CA LEU A 125 3.05 4.08 12.37
C LEU A 125 2.10 5.28 12.37
N LEU A 126 1.34 5.48 11.28
CA LEU A 126 0.38 6.58 11.20
C LEU A 126 -0.67 6.51 12.30
N ARG A 127 -1.20 5.30 12.60
CA ARG A 127 -2.14 5.09 13.70
C ARG A 127 -1.51 5.38 15.06
N HIS A 128 -0.27 4.99 15.29
CA HIS A 128 0.44 5.27 16.55
C HIS A 128 0.60 6.78 16.82
N PHE A 129 0.71 7.58 15.76
CA PHE A 129 0.83 9.03 15.85
C PHE A 129 -0.50 9.79 15.66
N ASP A 130 -1.65 9.09 15.72
CA ASP A 130 -3.00 9.63 15.52
C ASP A 130 -3.19 10.43 14.21
N GLN A 131 -2.44 10.07 13.17
CA GLN A 131 -2.56 10.69 11.86
C GLN A 131 -3.80 10.12 11.15
N LYS A 132 -4.73 11.00 10.77
CA LYS A 132 -5.98 10.63 10.07
C LYS A 132 -5.82 10.47 8.55
N ASP A 133 -4.63 10.75 8.03
CA ASP A 133 -4.36 10.75 6.59
C ASP A 133 -4.32 9.33 6.01
N SER A 134 -4.62 9.23 4.72
CA SER A 134 -4.45 7.99 3.95
C SER A 134 -2.99 7.56 3.93
N SER A 135 -2.76 6.25 4.06
CA SER A 135 -1.42 5.68 3.95
C SER A 135 -0.83 5.98 2.57
N PRO A 136 0.34 6.64 2.48
CA PRO A 136 0.96 6.95 1.18
C PRO A 136 1.33 5.67 0.41
N ALA A 137 1.52 4.55 1.12
CA ALA A 137 1.72 3.25 0.51
C ALA A 137 0.48 2.79 -0.27
N LEU A 138 -0.71 2.94 0.34
CA LEU A 138 -1.98 2.60 -0.30
C LEU A 138 -2.23 3.46 -1.55
N GLU A 139 -1.95 4.76 -1.45
CA GLU A 139 -2.12 5.68 -2.59
C GLU A 139 -1.23 5.32 -3.78
N ILE A 140 0.02 4.94 -3.51
CA ILE A 140 0.96 4.48 -4.55
C ILE A 140 0.44 3.22 -5.25
N ILE A 141 -0.10 2.26 -4.49
CA ILE A 141 -0.69 1.04 -5.07
C ILE A 141 -1.86 1.42 -5.99
N LYS A 142 -2.84 2.16 -5.46
CA LYS A 142 -4.02 2.60 -6.23
C LYS A 142 -3.64 3.42 -7.47
N TYR A 143 -2.58 4.22 -7.39
CA TYR A 143 -2.08 4.97 -8.54
C TYR A 143 -1.60 4.04 -9.66
N TYR A 144 -0.75 3.06 -9.37
CA TYR A 144 -0.22 2.14 -10.38
C TYR A 144 -1.30 1.20 -10.92
N GLU A 145 -2.20 0.71 -10.07
CA GLU A 145 -3.30 -0.13 -10.52
C GLU A 145 -4.23 0.62 -11.47
N ARG A 146 -4.71 1.81 -11.09
CA ARG A 146 -5.55 2.63 -11.97
C ARG A 146 -4.86 2.93 -13.31
N ARG A 147 -3.56 3.18 -13.28
CA ARG A 147 -2.76 3.43 -14.49
C ARG A 147 -2.71 2.20 -15.41
N GLU A 148 -2.36 1.04 -14.88
CA GLU A 148 -2.17 -0.18 -15.70
C GLU A 148 -3.49 -0.78 -16.18
N PHE A 149 -4.54 -0.75 -15.35
CA PHE A 149 -5.87 -1.18 -15.76
C PHE A 149 -6.42 -0.29 -16.88
N ARG A 150 -6.29 1.04 -16.75
CA ARG A 150 -6.68 1.98 -17.81
C ARG A 150 -5.88 1.76 -19.09
N ARG A 151 -4.55 1.57 -18.98
CA ARG A 151 -3.67 1.31 -20.13
C ARG A 151 -4.09 0.07 -20.93
N ARG A 152 -4.62 -0.94 -20.25
CA ARG A 152 -5.08 -2.21 -20.83
C ARG A 152 -6.57 -2.24 -21.18
N GLY A 153 -7.30 -1.14 -20.95
CA GLY A 153 -8.74 -1.07 -21.21
C GLY A 153 -9.59 -1.93 -20.28
N LEU A 154 -9.07 -2.23 -19.08
CA LEU A 154 -9.73 -3.05 -18.07
C LEU A 154 -10.46 -2.17 -17.06
N GLU A 155 -11.57 -2.67 -16.51
CA GLU A 155 -12.27 -2.03 -15.39
C GLU A 155 -11.48 -2.23 -14.09
N TYR A 156 -11.19 -1.13 -13.40
CA TYR A 156 -10.54 -1.17 -12.10
C TYR A 156 -11.60 -1.34 -11.00
N ASP A 157 -11.64 -2.52 -10.39
CA ASP A 157 -12.52 -2.82 -9.24
C ASP A 157 -11.87 -2.27 -7.96
N GLU A 158 -12.33 -1.10 -7.48
CA GLU A 158 -11.95 -0.53 -6.18
C GLU A 158 -12.60 -1.34 -5.04
N LYS A 159 -12.08 -2.54 -4.77
CA LYS A 159 -12.43 -3.33 -3.59
C LYS A 159 -11.34 -3.26 -2.50
#